data_AF-A0A947T488-F1
#
_entry.id   AF-A0A947T488-F1
#
_cell.length_a   1.000
_cell.length_b   1.000
_cell.length_c   1.000
_cell.angle_alpha   90.00
_cell.angle_beta   90.00
_cell.angle_gamma   90.00
#
_symmetry.space_group_name_H-M   'P 1'
#
loop_
_entity.id
_entity.type
_entity.pdbx_description
1 polymer ?
#
loop_
_entity_poly.entity_id
_entity_poly.type
_entity_poly.pdbx_seq_one_letter_code
_entity_poly.pdbx_strand_id
1 'polypeptide(L)'
;MPPSAESDILRAALVAAYRPYVEQLLAARGVEVPGLEEALALGRDWLDESLAAMLARPFPQQARGPLEVFQEAMRFPTGALDAAGVEAPHRDETARTALPGDRYDLAPPSSQALGEDVWRAHLAWGAAKARAFRPTAGLLSNDLMDRSRIEPIVAAAGFGLVVWKGKADLAGGFDRPAVAFADLAHRDADAVIRVLAAEGVRVIGFGPHVDDLAMVRARSLGAADAMPRSVFFRSVARLLPTPV
;
A
#
# COMPACT_ATOMS: atom_id res chain seq x y z
N MET A 1 -1.90 9.47 -12.37
CA MET A 1 -1.13 8.27 -12.77
C MET A 1 -2.14 7.25 -13.24
N PRO A 2 -1.97 6.61 -14.41
CA PRO A 2 -2.91 5.60 -14.86
C PRO A 2 -2.99 4.43 -13.86
N PRO A 3 -4.13 3.71 -13.79
CA PRO A 3 -4.25 2.49 -12.99
C PRO A 3 -3.16 1.49 -13.40
N SER A 4 -2.67 0.70 -12.43
CA SER A 4 -1.65 -0.32 -12.73
C SER A 4 -2.27 -1.45 -13.54
N ALA A 5 -1.48 -2.16 -14.34
CA ALA A 5 -1.97 -3.31 -15.10
C ALA A 5 -2.61 -4.38 -14.19
N GLU A 6 -2.08 -4.55 -12.97
CA GLU A 6 -2.65 -5.44 -11.96
C GLU A 6 -4.03 -4.98 -11.48
N SER A 7 -4.28 -3.66 -11.46
CA SER A 7 -5.58 -3.10 -11.09
C SER A 7 -6.64 -3.38 -12.16
N ASP A 8 -6.29 -3.24 -13.44
CA ASP A 8 -7.20 -3.54 -14.54
C ASP A 8 -7.53 -5.05 -14.61
N ILE A 9 -6.53 -5.91 -14.44
CA ILE A 9 -6.70 -7.36 -14.38
C ILE A 9 -7.62 -7.75 -13.21
N LEU A 10 -7.40 -7.18 -12.02
CA LEU A 10 -8.23 -7.47 -10.85
C LEU A 10 -9.67 -7.02 -11.05
N ARG A 11 -9.89 -5.82 -11.59
CA ARG A 11 -11.23 -5.30 -11.90
C ARG A 11 -11.96 -6.25 -12.84
N ALA A 12 -11.33 -6.61 -13.96
CA ALA A 12 -11.93 -7.51 -14.95
C ALA A 12 -12.30 -8.87 -14.34
N ALA A 13 -11.41 -9.46 -13.52
CA ALA A 13 -11.65 -10.73 -12.85
C ALA A 13 -12.83 -10.66 -11.86
N LEU A 14 -12.89 -9.62 -11.02
CA LEU A 14 -13.98 -9.42 -10.06
C LEU A 14 -15.33 -9.22 -10.76
N VAL A 15 -15.38 -8.37 -11.79
CA VAL A 15 -16.61 -8.11 -12.55
C VAL A 15 -17.10 -9.37 -13.27
N ALA A 16 -16.19 -10.15 -13.85
CA ALA A 16 -16.52 -11.41 -14.51
C ALA A 16 -17.04 -12.48 -13.52
N ALA A 17 -16.51 -12.51 -12.30
CA ALA A 17 -16.91 -13.48 -11.27
C ALA A 17 -18.25 -13.17 -10.60
N TYR A 18 -18.72 -11.92 -10.65
CA TYR A 18 -19.89 -11.46 -9.90
C TYR A 18 -21.16 -12.29 -10.15
N ARG A 19 -21.59 -12.38 -11.42
CA ARG A 19 -22.81 -13.11 -11.79
C ARG A 19 -22.69 -14.62 -11.52
N PRO A 20 -21.65 -15.33 -12.02
CA PRO A 20 -21.50 -16.76 -11.80
C PRO A 20 -21.47 -17.14 -10.32
N TYR A 21 -20.83 -16.32 -9.49
CA TYR A 21 -20.76 -16.56 -8.06
C TYR A 21 -22.15 -16.55 -7.40
N VAL A 22 -22.95 -15.51 -7.64
CA VAL A 22 -24.29 -15.40 -7.05
C VAL A 22 -25.23 -16.49 -7.58
N GLU A 23 -25.19 -16.76 -8.89
CA GLU A 23 -26.02 -17.80 -9.51
C GLU A 23 -25.68 -19.20 -8.94
N GLN A 24 -24.39 -19.54 -8.81
CA GLN A 24 -23.95 -20.80 -8.20
C GLN A 24 -24.37 -20.91 -6.74
N LEU A 25 -24.24 -19.82 -5.98
CA LEU A 25 -24.60 -19.80 -4.56
C LEU A 25 -26.11 -20.02 -4.35
N LEU A 26 -26.95 -19.33 -5.13
CA LEU A 26 -28.40 -19.48 -5.05
C LEU A 26 -28.87 -20.84 -5.57
N ALA A 27 -28.28 -21.33 -6.66
CA ALA A 27 -28.57 -22.67 -7.19
C ALA A 27 -28.21 -23.77 -6.17
N ALA A 28 -27.07 -23.66 -5.48
CA ALA A 28 -26.68 -24.59 -4.42
C ALA A 28 -27.64 -24.58 -3.23
N ARG A 29 -28.37 -23.48 -3.03
CA ARG A 29 -29.40 -23.32 -1.99
C ARG A 29 -30.81 -23.66 -2.47
N GLY A 30 -30.99 -23.99 -3.76
CA GLY A 30 -32.30 -24.26 -4.35
C GLY A 30 -33.24 -23.05 -4.35
N VAL A 31 -32.70 -21.84 -4.39
CA VAL A 31 -33.48 -20.59 -4.34
C VAL A 31 -33.65 -20.04 -5.75
N GLU A 32 -34.90 -19.94 -6.20
CA GLU A 32 -35.27 -19.24 -7.43
C GLU A 32 -35.83 -17.85 -7.09
N VAL A 33 -35.35 -16.82 -7.79
CA VAL A 33 -35.66 -15.42 -7.46
C VAL A 33 -36.15 -14.70 -8.72
N PRO A 34 -37.43 -14.29 -8.78
CA PRO A 34 -37.93 -13.43 -9.85
C PRO A 34 -37.15 -12.10 -9.91
N GLY A 35 -36.82 -11.62 -11.12
CA GLY A 35 -36.12 -10.35 -11.31
C GLY A 35 -34.63 -10.35 -10.93
N LEU A 36 -34.06 -11.51 -10.57
CA LEU A 36 -32.65 -11.64 -10.23
C LEU A 36 -31.72 -11.17 -11.36
N GLU A 37 -32.08 -11.44 -12.62
CA GLU A 37 -31.25 -11.07 -13.77
C GLU A 37 -30.99 -9.56 -13.85
N GLU A 38 -32.02 -8.74 -13.62
CA GLU A 38 -31.93 -7.28 -13.59
C GLU A 38 -31.11 -6.80 -12.39
N ALA A 39 -31.35 -7.37 -11.19
CA ALA A 39 -30.58 -7.05 -10.01
C ALA A 39 -29.08 -7.41 -10.16
N LEU A 40 -28.78 -8.53 -10.83
CA LEU A 40 -27.40 -8.94 -11.15
C LEU A 40 -26.76 -8.00 -12.18
N ALA A 41 -27.50 -7.54 -13.17
CA ALA A 41 -26.99 -6.55 -14.13
C ALA A 41 -26.64 -5.22 -13.42
N LEU A 42 -27.58 -4.67 -12.63
CA LEU A 42 -27.37 -3.44 -11.86
C LEU A 42 -26.21 -3.56 -10.89
N GLY A 43 -26.11 -4.67 -10.16
CA GLY A 43 -25.03 -4.89 -9.20
C GLY A 43 -23.67 -5.06 -9.87
N ARG A 44 -23.61 -5.73 -11.02
CA ARG A 44 -22.38 -5.86 -11.81
C ARG A 44 -21.90 -4.51 -12.33
N ASP A 45 -22.80 -3.71 -12.88
CA ASP A 45 -22.46 -2.41 -13.45
C ASP A 45 -22.01 -1.44 -12.33
N TRP A 46 -22.70 -1.43 -11.19
CA TRP A 46 -22.28 -0.67 -10.01
C TRP A 46 -20.90 -1.12 -9.48
N LEU A 47 -20.66 -2.43 -9.41
CA LEU A 47 -19.38 -3.00 -8.98
C LEU A 47 -18.25 -2.52 -9.90
N ASP A 48 -18.48 -2.57 -11.22
CA ASP A 48 -17.50 -2.16 -12.21
C ASP A 48 -17.14 -0.68 -12.08
N GLU A 49 -18.13 0.20 -11.99
CA GLU A 49 -17.93 1.64 -11.78
C GLU A 49 -17.21 1.95 -10.46
N SER A 50 -17.59 1.28 -9.39
CA SER A 50 -17.02 1.48 -8.06
C SER A 50 -15.57 1.01 -7.98
N LEU A 51 -15.26 -0.15 -8.58
CA LEU A 51 -13.89 -0.64 -8.70
C LEU A 51 -13.05 0.28 -9.57
N ALA A 52 -13.58 0.74 -10.71
CA ALA A 52 -12.88 1.69 -11.58
C ALA A 52 -12.50 2.97 -10.83
N ALA A 53 -13.45 3.58 -10.12
CA ALA A 53 -13.24 4.81 -9.36
C ALA A 53 -12.24 4.62 -8.19
N MET A 54 -12.29 3.48 -7.52
CA MET A 54 -11.37 3.15 -6.41
C MET A 54 -9.95 2.89 -6.93
N LEU A 55 -9.81 2.03 -7.94
CA LEU A 55 -8.52 1.56 -8.44
C LEU A 55 -7.76 2.62 -9.25
N ALA A 56 -8.45 3.65 -9.76
CA ALA A 56 -7.83 4.80 -10.39
C ALA A 56 -7.03 5.68 -9.39
N ARG A 57 -7.26 5.53 -8.08
CA ARG A 57 -6.55 6.30 -7.05
C ARG A 57 -5.16 5.71 -6.77
N PRO A 58 -4.16 6.52 -6.38
CA PRO A 58 -2.90 6.01 -5.84
C PRO A 58 -3.12 5.08 -4.65
N PHE A 59 -2.30 4.04 -4.51
CA PHE A 59 -2.41 3.05 -3.43
C PHE A 59 -2.57 3.63 -2.01
N PRO A 60 -1.85 4.69 -1.60
CA PRO A 60 -2.05 5.36 -0.30
C PRO A 60 -3.44 5.94 -0.08
N GLN A 61 -4.16 6.25 -1.16
CA GLN A 61 -5.49 6.88 -1.13
C GLN A 61 -6.63 5.86 -1.32
N GLN A 62 -6.29 4.58 -1.52
CA GLN A 62 -7.25 3.49 -1.61
C GLN A 62 -7.60 2.97 -0.20
N ALA A 63 -8.56 3.64 0.44
CA ALA A 63 -9.01 3.35 1.80
C ALA A 63 -9.77 2.01 1.93
N ARG A 64 -10.43 1.57 0.85
CA ARG A 64 -11.22 0.33 0.81
C ARG A 64 -10.52 -0.76 0.02
N GLY A 65 -10.85 -2.01 0.33
CA GLY A 65 -10.37 -3.18 -0.38
C GLY A 65 -11.27 -3.56 -1.58
N PRO A 66 -10.72 -4.13 -2.67
CA PRO A 66 -11.52 -4.64 -3.79
C PRO A 66 -12.57 -5.68 -3.38
N LEU A 67 -12.25 -6.53 -2.39
CA LEU A 67 -13.20 -7.50 -1.84
C LEU A 67 -14.35 -6.81 -1.10
N GLU A 68 -14.08 -5.75 -0.34
CA GLU A 68 -15.12 -4.99 0.36
C GLU A 68 -16.12 -4.34 -0.62
N VAL A 69 -15.63 -3.86 -1.78
CA VAL A 69 -16.50 -3.31 -2.83
C VAL A 69 -17.35 -4.42 -3.45
N PHE A 70 -16.76 -5.60 -3.70
CA PHE A 70 -17.51 -6.76 -4.18
C PHE A 70 -18.59 -7.22 -3.19
N GLN A 71 -18.26 -7.29 -1.90
CA GLN A 71 -19.22 -7.64 -0.85
C GLN A 71 -20.35 -6.62 -0.75
N GLU A 72 -20.06 -5.32 -0.92
CA GLU A 72 -21.09 -4.27 -0.93
C GLU A 72 -22.04 -4.39 -2.13
N ALA A 73 -21.58 -4.93 -3.27
CA ALA A 73 -22.43 -5.21 -4.42
C ALA A 73 -23.52 -6.26 -4.11
N MET A 74 -23.37 -7.06 -3.05
CA MET A 74 -24.41 -8.04 -2.66
C MET A 74 -25.73 -7.40 -2.20
N ARG A 75 -25.76 -6.08 -1.98
CA ARG A 75 -27.02 -5.37 -1.70
C ARG A 75 -28.03 -5.47 -2.83
N PHE A 76 -27.58 -5.62 -4.08
CA PHE A 76 -28.47 -5.71 -5.24
C PHE A 76 -29.23 -7.05 -5.28
N PRO A 77 -28.57 -8.22 -5.25
CA PRO A 77 -29.27 -9.50 -5.12
C PRO A 77 -30.00 -9.64 -3.79
N THR A 78 -29.51 -9.03 -2.70
CA THR A 78 -30.25 -8.93 -1.43
C THR A 78 -31.60 -8.24 -1.61
N GLY A 79 -31.64 -7.09 -2.30
CA GLY A 79 -32.90 -6.39 -2.57
C GLY A 79 -33.88 -7.20 -3.42
N ALA A 80 -33.38 -8.00 -4.37
CA ALA A 80 -34.21 -8.91 -5.16
C ALA A 80 -34.80 -10.05 -4.29
N LEU A 81 -33.99 -10.63 -3.42
CA LEU A 81 -34.43 -11.65 -2.45
C LEU A 81 -35.47 -11.10 -1.47
N ASP A 82 -35.25 -9.88 -0.97
CA ASP A 82 -36.20 -9.18 -0.10
C ASP A 82 -37.55 -8.95 -0.82
N ALA A 83 -37.51 -8.46 -2.06
CA ALA A 83 -38.71 -8.21 -2.87
C ALA A 83 -39.47 -9.51 -3.23
N ALA A 84 -38.73 -10.61 -3.40
CA ALA A 84 -39.29 -11.94 -3.61
C ALA A 84 -39.81 -12.61 -2.32
N GLY A 85 -39.56 -12.01 -1.14
CA GLY A 85 -39.99 -12.54 0.15
C GLY A 85 -39.26 -13.82 0.55
N VAL A 86 -38.03 -14.04 0.05
CA VAL A 86 -37.24 -15.23 0.39
C VAL A 86 -36.87 -15.19 1.87
N GLU A 87 -37.03 -16.31 2.56
CA GLU A 87 -36.64 -16.45 3.95
C GLU A 87 -35.11 -16.39 4.09
N ALA A 88 -34.62 -15.52 4.97
CA ALA A 88 -33.18 -15.36 5.18
C ALA A 88 -32.61 -16.59 5.93
N PRO A 89 -31.45 -17.11 5.52
CA PRO A 89 -30.80 -18.21 6.22
C PRO A 89 -30.40 -17.80 7.63
N HIS A 90 -30.31 -18.77 8.54
CA HIS A 90 -29.77 -18.53 9.86
C HIS A 90 -28.26 -18.25 9.77
N ARG A 91 -27.83 -17.09 10.31
CA ARG A 91 -26.41 -16.68 10.35
C ARG A 91 -25.88 -16.72 11.78
N ASP A 92 -24.71 -17.32 11.96
CA ASP A 92 -24.04 -17.32 13.26
C ASP A 92 -23.58 -15.89 13.67
N GLU A 93 -23.17 -15.73 14.93
CA GLU A 93 -22.74 -14.42 15.46
C GLU A 93 -21.49 -13.89 14.76
N THR A 94 -20.58 -14.77 14.33
CA THR A 94 -19.34 -14.39 13.66
C THR A 94 -19.63 -13.77 12.30
N ALA A 95 -20.47 -14.42 11.49
CA ALA A 95 -20.89 -13.95 10.18
C ALA A 95 -21.69 -12.63 10.27
N ARG A 96 -22.60 -12.53 11.23
CA ARG A 96 -23.37 -11.29 11.49
C ARG A 96 -22.47 -10.13 11.92
N THR A 97 -21.44 -10.40 12.73
CA THR A 97 -20.48 -9.38 13.17
C THR A 97 -19.56 -8.94 12.02
N ALA A 98 -19.07 -9.90 11.22
CA ALA A 98 -18.15 -9.62 10.13
C ALA A 98 -18.80 -8.80 9.00
N LEU A 99 -20.06 -9.13 8.65
CA LEU A 99 -20.81 -8.47 7.58
C LEU A 99 -22.27 -8.24 8.02
N PRO A 100 -22.54 -7.17 8.80
CA PRO A 100 -23.87 -6.91 9.35
C PRO A 100 -24.96 -6.68 8.30
N GLY A 101 -24.59 -6.11 7.14
CA GLY A 101 -25.51 -5.83 6.04
C GLY A 101 -25.81 -7.02 5.12
N ASP A 102 -25.10 -8.13 5.27
CA ASP A 102 -25.23 -9.29 4.38
C ASP A 102 -26.35 -10.24 4.86
N ARG A 103 -27.59 -9.77 4.81
CA ARG A 103 -28.76 -10.49 5.38
C ARG A 103 -28.91 -11.92 4.87
N TYR A 104 -28.61 -12.15 3.60
CA TYR A 104 -28.77 -13.45 2.94
C TYR A 104 -27.47 -14.27 2.87
N ASP A 105 -26.42 -13.85 3.56
CA ASP A 105 -25.12 -14.53 3.56
C ASP A 105 -24.59 -14.75 2.14
N LEU A 106 -24.69 -13.71 1.30
CA LEU A 106 -24.29 -13.73 -0.10
C LEU A 106 -22.85 -13.26 -0.29
N ALA A 107 -22.28 -12.55 0.67
CA ALA A 107 -20.97 -11.94 0.51
C ALA A 107 -19.86 -13.00 0.61
N PRO A 108 -18.91 -13.03 -0.35
CA PRO A 108 -17.82 -13.99 -0.30
C PRO A 108 -16.93 -13.74 0.92
N PRO A 109 -16.56 -14.78 1.69
CA PRO A 109 -15.68 -14.62 2.85
C PRO A 109 -14.24 -14.29 2.45
N SER A 110 -13.84 -14.57 1.20
CA SER A 110 -12.51 -14.30 0.67
C SER A 110 -12.53 -14.22 -0.86
N SER A 111 -11.46 -13.68 -1.46
CA SER A 111 -11.28 -13.70 -2.92
C SER A 111 -11.09 -15.11 -3.49
N GLN A 112 -10.67 -16.09 -2.68
CA GLN A 112 -10.57 -17.49 -3.09
C GLN A 112 -11.94 -18.11 -3.38
N ALA A 113 -12.98 -17.68 -2.66
CA ALA A 113 -14.35 -18.12 -2.90
C ALA A 113 -14.91 -17.68 -4.26
N LEU A 114 -14.26 -16.73 -4.94
CA LEU A 114 -14.63 -16.20 -6.25
C LEU A 114 -13.93 -16.90 -7.42
N GLY A 115 -13.09 -17.91 -7.13
CA GLY A 115 -12.35 -18.67 -8.13
C GLY A 115 -10.86 -18.29 -8.22
N GLU A 116 -10.10 -19.14 -8.91
CA GLU A 116 -8.64 -19.06 -8.96
C GLU A 116 -8.13 -17.79 -9.65
N ASP A 117 -8.77 -17.35 -10.72
CA ASP A 117 -8.37 -16.15 -11.46
C ASP A 117 -8.50 -14.88 -10.61
N VAL A 118 -9.61 -14.75 -9.87
CA VAL A 118 -9.81 -13.63 -8.93
C VAL A 118 -8.78 -13.67 -7.82
N TRP A 119 -8.53 -14.84 -7.25
CA TRP A 119 -7.53 -15.00 -6.18
C TRP A 119 -6.13 -14.58 -6.64
N ARG A 120 -5.68 -15.07 -7.81
CA ARG A 120 -4.36 -14.72 -8.38
C ARG A 120 -4.25 -13.22 -8.68
N ALA A 121 -5.28 -12.64 -9.31
CA ALA A 121 -5.31 -11.21 -9.60
C ALA A 121 -5.28 -10.36 -8.31
N HIS A 122 -6.00 -10.79 -7.27
CA HIS A 122 -6.03 -10.10 -5.98
C HIS A 122 -4.66 -10.13 -5.30
N LEU A 123 -3.96 -11.27 -5.32
CA LEU A 123 -2.60 -11.38 -4.80
C LEU A 123 -1.61 -10.49 -5.57
N ALA A 124 -1.70 -10.46 -6.90
CA ALA A 124 -0.85 -9.61 -7.72
C ALA A 124 -1.05 -8.12 -7.42
N TRP A 125 -2.31 -7.68 -7.33
CA TRP A 125 -2.64 -6.32 -6.90
C TRP A 125 -2.15 -6.02 -5.48
N GLY A 126 -2.31 -6.95 -4.54
CA GLY A 126 -1.83 -6.79 -3.16
C GLY A 126 -0.32 -6.65 -3.09
N ALA A 127 0.43 -7.42 -3.87
CA ALA A 127 1.88 -7.29 -4.00
C ALA A 127 2.29 -5.96 -4.63
N ALA A 128 1.58 -5.50 -5.67
CA ALA A 128 1.80 -4.19 -6.28
C ALA A 128 1.53 -3.04 -5.29
N LYS A 129 0.44 -3.14 -4.53
CA LYS A 129 0.09 -2.22 -3.45
C LYS A 129 1.20 -2.18 -2.40
N ALA A 130 1.60 -3.33 -1.86
CA ALA A 130 2.67 -3.43 -0.87
C ALA A 130 4.00 -2.83 -1.38
N ARG A 131 4.37 -3.10 -2.64
CA ARG A 131 5.56 -2.51 -3.27
C ARG A 131 5.50 -0.98 -3.34
N ALA A 132 4.32 -0.40 -3.52
CA ALA A 132 4.15 1.04 -3.53
C ALA A 132 4.26 1.68 -2.13
N PHE A 133 4.06 0.90 -1.07
CA PHE A 133 4.30 1.31 0.32
C PHE A 133 5.70 0.97 0.82
N ARG A 134 6.62 0.61 -0.07
CA ARG A 134 8.00 0.32 0.29
C ARG A 134 8.63 1.55 0.96
N PRO A 135 9.07 1.46 2.23
CA PRO A 135 9.66 2.61 2.91
C PRO A 135 10.94 3.04 2.19
N THR A 136 11.24 4.33 2.22
CA THR A 136 12.43 4.90 1.58
C THR A 136 13.50 5.25 2.60
N ALA A 137 14.76 5.14 2.20
CA ALA A 137 15.90 5.76 2.85
C ALA A 137 16.38 6.93 1.97
N GLY A 138 16.69 8.05 2.59
CA GLY A 138 17.25 9.22 1.92
C GLY A 138 18.77 9.20 1.90
N LEU A 139 19.40 9.70 0.83
CA LEU A 139 20.84 9.87 0.73
C LEU A 139 21.18 11.24 0.14
N LEU A 140 21.95 12.04 0.87
CA LEU A 140 22.65 13.21 0.37
C LEU A 140 24.14 12.89 0.28
N SER A 141 24.66 12.69 -0.93
CA SER A 141 26.11 12.57 -1.18
C SER A 141 26.43 13.02 -2.61
N ASN A 142 27.60 13.64 -2.79
CA ASN A 142 28.13 13.96 -4.12
C ASN A 142 28.94 12.79 -4.71
N ASP A 143 29.26 11.77 -3.91
CA ASP A 143 30.08 10.65 -4.33
C ASP A 143 29.21 9.51 -4.89
N LEU A 144 29.39 9.22 -6.18
CA LEU A 144 28.73 8.10 -6.85
C LEU A 144 29.08 6.75 -6.22
N MET A 145 30.25 6.64 -5.59
CA MET A 145 30.67 5.44 -4.87
C MET A 145 29.91 5.23 -3.56
N ASP A 146 29.45 6.30 -2.91
CA ASP A 146 28.61 6.16 -1.73
C ASP A 146 27.26 5.53 -2.12
N ARG A 147 26.64 6.04 -3.20
CA ARG A 147 25.38 5.50 -3.72
C ARG A 147 25.51 4.02 -4.09
N SER A 148 26.51 3.64 -4.89
CA SER A 148 26.65 2.27 -5.40
C SER A 148 26.82 1.24 -4.30
N ARG A 149 27.37 1.64 -3.14
CA ARG A 149 27.54 0.79 -1.97
C ARG A 149 26.31 0.75 -1.05
N ILE A 150 25.58 1.86 -0.92
CA ILE A 150 24.40 1.97 -0.05
C ILE A 150 23.18 1.32 -0.70
N GLU A 151 22.96 1.56 -2.00
CA GLU A 151 21.80 1.09 -2.76
C GLU A 151 21.52 -0.43 -2.60
N PRO A 152 22.49 -1.35 -2.77
CA PRO A 152 22.24 -2.78 -2.58
C PRO A 152 21.91 -3.14 -1.12
N ILE A 153 22.50 -2.45 -0.13
CA ILE A 153 22.23 -2.71 1.30
C ILE A 153 20.81 -2.28 1.66
N VAL A 154 20.40 -1.10 1.22
CA VAL A 154 19.05 -0.54 1.41
C VAL A 154 18.02 -1.41 0.69
N ALA A 155 18.34 -1.84 -0.54
CA ALA A 155 17.47 -2.73 -1.31
C ALA A 155 17.28 -4.11 -0.63
N ALA A 156 18.36 -4.71 -0.12
CA ALA A 156 18.31 -5.99 0.58
C ALA A 156 17.51 -5.92 1.90
N ALA A 157 17.51 -4.76 2.56
CA ALA A 157 16.70 -4.49 3.73
C ALA A 157 15.22 -4.15 3.42
N GLY A 158 14.81 -4.19 2.15
CA GLY A 158 13.43 -3.90 1.77
C GLY A 158 13.11 -2.42 1.61
N PHE A 159 14.10 -1.52 1.55
CA PHE A 159 13.88 -0.07 1.37
C PHE A 159 14.15 0.38 -0.08
N GLY A 160 13.49 1.44 -0.52
CA GLY A 160 13.90 2.22 -1.70
C GLY A 160 14.96 3.26 -1.33
N LEU A 161 15.86 3.62 -2.24
CA LEU A 161 16.83 4.70 -2.02
C LEU A 161 16.43 5.96 -2.80
N VAL A 162 16.21 7.07 -2.10
CA VAL A 162 16.01 8.39 -2.69
C VAL A 162 17.29 9.19 -2.54
N VAL A 163 17.85 9.68 -3.65
CA VAL A 163 19.11 10.44 -3.66
C VAL A 163 18.82 11.90 -3.94
N TRP A 164 19.23 12.78 -3.04
CA TRP A 164 19.16 14.22 -3.21
C TRP A 164 20.52 14.79 -3.61
N LYS A 165 20.51 15.79 -4.48
CA LYS A 165 21.66 16.58 -4.95
C LYS A 165 21.91 17.81 -4.08
N GLY A 166 20.97 18.18 -3.22
CA GLY A 166 21.09 19.33 -2.34
C GLY A 166 19.75 19.79 -1.78
N LYS A 167 19.77 20.89 -1.04
CA LYS A 167 18.59 21.45 -0.36
C LYS A 167 17.43 21.83 -1.30
N ALA A 168 17.71 22.12 -2.58
CA ALA A 168 16.70 22.47 -3.55
C ALA A 168 15.71 21.32 -3.80
N ASP A 169 16.16 20.08 -3.70
CA ASP A 169 15.30 18.89 -3.89
C ASP A 169 14.30 18.70 -2.74
N LEU A 170 14.48 19.40 -1.62
CA LEU A 170 13.58 19.38 -0.46
C LEU A 170 12.63 20.59 -0.42
N ALA A 171 12.87 21.62 -1.25
CA ALA A 171 12.15 22.89 -1.17
C ALA A 171 10.68 22.81 -1.60
N GLY A 172 10.32 21.81 -2.41
CA GLY A 172 8.95 21.56 -2.86
C GLY A 172 8.12 20.62 -1.98
N GLY A 173 8.65 20.25 -0.82
CA GLY A 173 8.17 19.10 -0.05
C GLY A 173 8.74 17.78 -0.57
N PHE A 174 8.77 16.77 0.28
CA PHE A 174 9.33 15.46 -0.03
C PHE A 174 8.56 14.37 0.72
N ASP A 175 8.52 13.16 0.16
CA ASP A 175 8.03 11.99 0.87
C ASP A 175 9.02 11.64 1.99
N ARG A 176 8.56 11.70 3.24
CA ARG A 176 9.41 11.52 4.42
C ARG A 176 10.01 10.11 4.42
N PRO A 177 11.34 9.95 4.26
CA PRO A 177 11.94 8.64 4.36
C PRO A 177 11.97 8.17 5.82
N ALA A 178 12.06 6.86 6.01
CA ALA A 178 12.17 6.27 7.33
C ALA A 178 13.50 6.63 8.03
N VAL A 179 14.54 6.89 7.25
CA VAL A 179 15.85 7.36 7.72
C VAL A 179 16.55 8.11 6.58
N ALA A 180 17.39 9.09 6.91
CA ALA A 180 18.21 9.80 5.95
C ALA A 180 19.70 9.74 6.31
N PHE A 181 20.55 9.58 5.29
CA PHE A 181 22.00 9.59 5.39
C PHE A 181 22.55 10.85 4.72
N ALA A 182 23.32 11.65 5.46
CA ALA A 182 23.87 12.90 4.96
C ALA A 182 25.40 12.89 5.01
N ASP A 183 26.04 13.01 3.85
CA ASP A 183 27.49 13.26 3.79
C ASP A 183 27.77 14.67 4.32
N LEU A 184 28.46 14.75 5.46
CA LEU A 184 28.84 15.99 6.13
C LEU A 184 29.83 16.83 5.30
N ALA A 185 30.50 16.22 4.31
CA ALA A 185 31.32 16.94 3.34
C ALA A 185 30.49 17.64 2.25
N HIS A 186 29.19 17.33 2.14
CA HIS A 186 28.30 17.98 1.19
C HIS A 186 28.04 19.44 1.60
N ARG A 187 28.18 20.39 0.66
CA ARG A 187 28.02 21.83 0.93
C ARG A 187 26.67 22.21 1.55
N ASP A 188 25.62 21.47 1.19
CA ASP A 188 24.25 21.68 1.67
C ASP A 188 23.87 20.78 2.87
N ALA A 189 24.82 20.03 3.46
CA ALA A 189 24.55 19.06 4.53
C ALA A 189 23.78 19.69 5.69
N ASP A 190 24.26 20.81 6.22
CA ASP A 190 23.62 21.47 7.36
C ASP A 190 22.18 21.89 7.09
N ALA A 191 21.91 22.42 5.90
CA ALA A 191 20.57 22.85 5.51
C ALA A 191 19.63 21.64 5.38
N VAL A 192 20.10 20.58 4.73
CA VAL A 192 19.34 19.34 4.54
C VAL A 192 19.06 18.65 5.88
N ILE A 193 20.05 18.54 6.77
CA ILE A 193 19.88 17.95 8.11
C ILE A 193 18.80 18.70 8.89
N ARG A 194 18.85 20.04 8.92
CA ARG A 194 17.84 20.86 9.62
C ARG A 194 16.43 20.63 9.09
N VAL A 195 16.26 20.64 7.76
CA VAL A 195 14.95 20.46 7.12
C VAL A 195 14.39 19.07 7.44
N LEU A 196 15.20 18.02 7.26
CA LEU A 196 14.78 16.65 7.53
C LEU A 196 14.44 16.43 9.01
N ALA A 197 15.28 16.93 9.92
CA ALA A 197 15.06 16.80 11.36
C ALA A 197 13.82 17.58 11.84
N ALA A 198 13.57 18.77 11.29
CA ALA A 198 12.35 19.55 11.58
C ALA A 198 11.07 18.80 11.17
N GLU A 199 11.15 18.00 10.11
CA GLU A 199 10.07 17.12 9.64
C GLU A 199 9.99 15.77 10.40
N GLY A 200 10.82 15.59 11.43
CA GLY A 200 10.85 14.39 12.27
C GLY A 200 11.58 13.19 11.64
N VAL A 201 12.33 13.39 10.55
CA VAL A 201 13.11 12.32 9.92
C VAL A 201 14.36 12.04 10.76
N ARG A 202 14.64 10.76 11.01
CA ARG A 202 15.89 10.35 11.65
C ARG A 202 17.07 10.54 10.68
N VAL A 203 17.93 11.50 10.95
CA VAL A 203 19.11 11.80 10.11
C VAL A 203 20.39 11.26 10.73
N ILE A 204 21.22 10.57 9.95
CA ILE A 204 22.57 10.11 10.33
C ILE A 204 23.60 10.79 9.44
N GLY A 205 24.48 11.57 10.05
CA GLY A 205 25.62 12.19 9.36
C GLY A 205 26.75 11.18 9.14
N PHE A 206 27.42 11.24 8.00
CA PHE A 206 28.67 10.50 7.77
C PHE A 206 29.69 11.34 7.00
N GLY A 207 30.97 11.03 7.09
CA GLY A 207 31.99 11.81 6.39
C GLY A 207 33.40 11.22 6.51
N PRO A 208 34.39 11.73 5.76
CA PRO A 208 35.73 11.13 5.70
C PRO A 208 36.48 11.25 7.05
N HIS A 209 36.35 12.39 7.73
CA HIS A 209 36.86 12.61 9.08
C HIS A 209 35.76 13.25 9.91
N VAL A 210 35.14 12.43 10.77
CA VAL A 210 34.13 12.91 11.73
C VAL A 210 34.78 12.89 13.09
N ASP A 211 35.19 14.08 13.55
CA ASP A 211 35.71 14.34 14.89
C ASP A 211 34.59 14.79 15.84
N ASP A 212 34.92 15.03 17.10
CA ASP A 212 33.96 15.44 18.12
C ASP A 212 33.23 16.73 17.74
N LEU A 213 33.92 17.68 17.08
CA LEU A 213 33.33 18.93 16.62
C LEU A 213 32.30 18.70 15.52
N ALA A 214 32.60 17.85 14.54
CA ALA A 214 31.66 17.46 13.49
C ALA A 214 30.44 16.73 14.07
N MET A 215 30.62 15.87 15.07
CA MET A 215 29.52 15.19 15.77
C MET A 215 28.60 16.17 16.51
N VAL A 216 29.18 17.09 17.29
CA VAL A 216 28.44 18.11 18.02
C VAL A 216 27.69 19.02 17.05
N ARG A 217 28.33 19.45 15.95
CA ARG A 217 27.70 20.24 14.90
C ARG A 217 26.50 19.49 14.31
N ALA A 218 26.67 18.26 13.84
CA ALA A 218 25.58 17.48 13.25
C ALA A 218 24.39 17.30 14.22
N ARG A 219 24.66 16.98 15.49
CA ARG A 219 23.60 16.83 16.51
C ARG A 219 22.90 18.15 16.82
N SER A 220 23.62 19.27 16.86
CA SER A 220 23.02 20.61 17.07
C SER A 220 22.06 21.01 15.94
N LEU A 221 22.23 20.42 14.74
CA LEU A 221 21.36 20.63 13.58
C LEU A 221 20.15 19.69 13.57
N GLY A 222 20.08 18.73 14.50
CA GLY A 222 19.00 17.75 14.62
C GLY A 222 19.35 16.34 14.11
N ALA A 223 20.60 16.06 13.72
CA ALA A 223 20.99 14.69 13.40
C ALA A 223 20.94 13.80 14.65
N ALA A 224 20.43 12.59 14.50
CA ALA A 224 20.39 11.60 15.58
C ALA A 224 21.80 11.09 15.93
N ASP A 225 22.66 10.95 14.92
CA ASP A 225 24.05 10.59 15.13
C ASP A 225 24.95 11.05 13.96
N ALA A 226 26.26 11.01 14.16
CA ALA A 226 27.25 11.27 13.12
C ALA A 226 28.47 10.36 13.29
N MET A 227 29.00 9.80 12.20
CA MET A 227 30.10 8.83 12.29
C MET A 227 31.06 8.85 11.09
N PRO A 228 32.30 8.37 11.26
CA PRO A 228 33.23 8.23 10.15
C PRO A 228 32.67 7.33 9.04
N ARG A 229 32.99 7.63 7.78
CA ARG A 229 32.52 6.93 6.58
C ARG A 229 32.78 5.41 6.66
N SER A 230 33.93 5.01 7.20
CA SER A 230 34.28 3.59 7.39
C SER A 230 33.42 2.87 8.42
N VAL A 231 32.96 3.57 9.47
CA VAL A 231 32.02 3.03 10.48
C VAL A 231 30.62 2.99 9.91
N PHE A 232 30.21 4.05 9.21
CA PHE A 232 28.93 4.14 8.52
C PHE A 232 28.71 2.94 7.60
N PHE A 233 29.63 2.68 6.65
CA PHE A 233 29.48 1.57 5.69
C PHE A 233 29.40 0.18 6.34
N ARG A 234 30.00 0.00 7.52
CA ARG A 234 29.89 -1.26 8.28
C ARG A 234 28.58 -1.38 9.04
N SER A 235 27.88 -0.27 9.24
CA SER A 235 26.71 -0.18 10.13
C SER A 235 25.41 0.16 9.41
N VAL A 236 25.42 0.54 8.12
CA VAL A 236 24.24 0.98 7.35
C VAL A 236 23.04 0.05 7.56
N ALA A 237 23.23 -1.26 7.45
CA ALA A 237 22.14 -2.23 7.62
C ALA A 237 21.49 -2.17 9.01
N ARG A 238 22.26 -1.87 10.07
CA ARG A 238 21.77 -1.72 11.45
C ARG A 238 21.16 -0.35 11.71
N LEU A 239 21.47 0.64 10.87
CA LEU A 239 20.95 2.00 10.97
C LEU A 239 19.57 2.12 10.30
N LEU A 240 19.21 1.18 9.42
CA LEU A 240 17.87 1.08 8.86
C LEU A 240 16.89 0.62 9.94
N PRO A 241 15.69 1.23 10.03
CA PRO A 241 14.67 0.73 10.92
C PRO A 241 14.22 -0.66 10.50
N THR A 242 13.79 -1.48 11.46
CA THR A 242 13.12 -2.74 11.13
C THR A 242 11.82 -2.42 10.40
N PRO A 243 11.54 -3.05 9.23
CA PRO A 243 10.24 -2.91 8.60
C PRO A 243 9.17 -3.37 9.60
N VAL A 244 8.19 -2.50 9.87
CA VAL A 244 7.01 -2.82 10.70
C VAL A 244 5.99 -3.53 9.84
#